data_AF-A0A2V8Q7V2-F1
#
_entry.id   AF-A0A2V8Q7V2-F1
#
_cell.length_a   1.000
_cell.length_b   1.000
_cell.length_c   1.000
_cell.angle_alpha   90.00
_cell.angle_beta   90.00
_cell.angle_gamma   90.00
#
_symmetry.space_group_name_H-M   'P 1'
#
loop_
_entity.id
_entity.type
_entity.pdbx_description
1 polymer ?
#
loop_
_entity_poly.entity_id
_entity_poly.type
_entity_poly.pdbx_seq_one_letter_code
_entity_poly.pdbx_strand_id
1 'polypeptide(L)'
;RQRRQLAEITLHVGYGTFEPVRVTEVDDHKVSSERFEISVETAAMINDARERGGRVVAVGTTTTRALESAATDDGEVTHGKSEAGLTIRPGYHFRVVDALLTNFHLPQSSLLILVSAFAGTKFVLEAYRHAVSERYRFYSYGDCMLIA
;
A
#
# COMPACT_ATOMS: atom_id res chain seq x y z
N ARG A 1 -21.78 12.26 12.95
CA ARG A 1 -20.92 12.67 11.81
C ARG A 1 -19.58 11.95 11.97
N GLN A 2 -19.22 11.01 11.08
CA GLN A 2 -17.91 10.37 11.13
C GLN A 2 -16.83 11.40 10.79
N ARG A 3 -15.97 11.72 11.76
CA ARG A 3 -14.89 12.70 11.62
C ARG A 3 -13.72 12.01 10.91
N ARG A 4 -13.65 12.15 9.58
CA ARG A 4 -12.50 11.69 8.79
C ARG A 4 -11.42 12.78 8.81
N GLN A 5 -10.16 12.38 8.90
CA GLN A 5 -9.01 13.27 8.81
C GLN A 5 -8.24 12.93 7.53
N LEU A 6 -7.62 13.94 6.93
CA LEU A 6 -6.73 13.77 5.78
C LEU A 6 -5.31 14.05 6.24
N ALA A 7 -4.43 13.07 6.01
CA ALA A 7 -3.02 13.10 6.32
C ALA A 7 -2.26 12.94 4.99
N GLU A 8 -1.35 13.87 4.70
CA GLU A 8 -0.61 13.91 3.44
C GLU A 8 0.85 13.52 3.67
N ILE A 9 1.36 12.61 2.86
CA ILE A 9 2.79 12.27 2.82
C ILE A 9 3.32 12.56 1.41
N THR A 10 4.60 12.92 1.32
CA THR A 10 5.23 13.20 0.03
C THR A 10 6.05 12.01 -0.43
N LEU A 11 5.93 11.64 -1.70
CA LEU A 11 6.76 10.60 -2.31
C LEU A 11 7.46 11.16 -3.55
N HIS A 12 8.75 10.91 -3.65
CA HIS A 12 9.56 11.16 -4.83
C HIS A 12 9.64 9.87 -5.65
N VAL A 13 8.59 9.63 -6.43
CA VAL A 13 8.46 8.42 -7.25
C VAL A 13 9.34 8.50 -8.49
N GLY A 14 9.98 7.38 -8.81
CA GLY A 14 10.82 7.20 -9.99
C GLY A 14 10.32 6.06 -10.87
N TYR A 15 11.15 5.60 -11.80
CA TYR A 15 10.82 4.47 -12.68
C TYR A 15 10.51 3.17 -11.90
N GLY A 16 11.08 3.02 -10.70
CA GLY A 16 11.04 1.82 -9.89
C GLY A 16 9.66 1.27 -9.52
N THR A 17 8.65 2.11 -9.30
CA THR A 17 7.28 1.66 -8.97
C THR A 17 6.59 0.89 -10.10
N PHE A 18 6.96 1.18 -11.35
CA PHE A 18 6.35 0.57 -12.53
C PHE A 18 7.22 -0.51 -13.16
N GLU A 19 8.31 -0.89 -12.49
CA GLU A 19 9.23 -1.89 -13.01
C GLU A 19 8.53 -3.27 -13.06
N PRO A 20 8.54 -3.95 -14.22
CA PRO A 20 7.91 -5.26 -14.33
C PRO A 20 8.63 -6.28 -13.45
N VAL A 21 7.88 -7.21 -12.85
CA VAL A 21 8.46 -8.33 -12.11
C VAL A 21 9.13 -9.26 -13.13
N ARG A 22 10.46 -9.42 -13.03
CA ARG A 22 11.26 -10.27 -13.94
C ARG A 22 11.72 -11.59 -13.31
N VAL A 23 11.30 -11.87 -12.09
CA VAL A 23 11.67 -13.07 -11.34
C VAL A 23 10.58 -14.14 -11.45
N THR A 24 10.98 -15.40 -11.40
CA THR A 24 10.09 -16.56 -11.46
C THR A 24 9.47 -16.86 -10.09
N GLU A 25 10.26 -16.72 -9.02
CA GLU A 25 9.81 -16.89 -7.64
C GLU A 25 9.52 -15.53 -7.01
N VAL A 26 8.36 -15.43 -6.33
CA VAL A 26 7.96 -14.18 -5.62
C VAL A 26 8.98 -13.80 -4.55
N ASP A 27 9.67 -14.79 -3.98
CA ASP A 27 10.64 -14.56 -2.92
C ASP A 27 11.92 -13.87 -3.37
N ASP A 28 12.24 -13.95 -4.65
CA ASP A 28 13.39 -13.28 -5.26
C ASP A 28 13.05 -11.85 -5.71
N HIS A 29 11.78 -11.46 -5.64
CA HIS A 29 11.36 -10.13 -6.08
C HIS A 29 11.81 -9.05 -5.10
N LYS A 30 12.38 -7.97 -5.63
CA LYS A 30 12.67 -6.75 -4.90
C LYS A 30 12.08 -5.57 -5.66
N VAL A 31 11.36 -4.72 -4.94
CA VAL A 31 10.89 -3.45 -5.48
C VAL A 31 11.98 -2.40 -5.30
N SER A 32 12.17 -1.58 -6.32
CA SER A 32 13.06 -0.42 -6.24
C SER A 32 12.64 0.54 -5.11
N SER A 33 13.63 1.04 -4.37
CA SER A 33 13.43 1.99 -3.27
C SER A 33 12.92 3.32 -3.80
N GLU A 34 12.03 3.97 -3.06
CA GLU A 34 11.52 5.31 -3.36
C GLU A 34 11.61 6.21 -2.15
N ARG A 35 12.00 7.46 -2.36
CA ARG A 35 12.14 8.42 -1.27
C ARG A 35 10.77 8.94 -0.87
N PHE A 36 10.56 9.09 0.43
CA PHE A 36 9.34 9.70 0.97
C PHE A 36 9.67 10.67 2.11
N GLU A 37 8.70 11.51 2.44
CA GLU A 37 8.75 12.47 3.53
C GLU A 37 7.41 12.48 4.27
N ILE A 38 7.49 12.32 5.60
CA ILE A 38 6.35 12.41 6.52
C ILE A 38 6.64 13.56 7.48
N SER A 39 5.73 14.53 7.58
CA SER A 39 5.89 15.63 8.54
C SER A 39 5.65 15.17 9.98
N VAL A 40 6.14 15.94 10.96
CA VAL A 40 5.90 15.66 12.38
C VAL A 40 4.40 15.62 12.69
N GLU A 41 3.66 16.58 12.13
CA GLU A 41 2.21 16.72 12.31
C GLU A 41 1.45 15.55 11.69
N THR A 42 1.92 15.05 10.53
CA THR A 42 1.30 13.93 9.84
C THR A 42 1.51 12.62 10.60
N ALA A 43 2.72 12.36 11.08
CA ALA A 43 3.02 11.20 11.91
C ALA A 43 2.19 11.21 13.20
N ALA A 44 2.16 12.35 13.90
CA ALA A 44 1.33 12.53 15.10
C ALA A 44 -0.16 12.31 14.80
N MET A 45 -0.69 12.84 13.69
CA MET A 45 -2.09 12.63 13.31
C MET A 45 -2.43 11.16 13.11
N ILE A 46 -1.55 10.39 12.46
CA ILE A 46 -1.73 8.97 12.21
C ILE A 46 -1.67 8.19 13.53
N ASN A 47 -0.65 8.44 14.36
CA ASN A 47 -0.47 7.75 15.64
C ASN A 47 -1.63 8.04 16.59
N ASP A 48 -2.03 9.30 16.76
CA ASP A 48 -3.20 9.69 17.56
C ASP A 48 -4.50 9.03 17.07
N ALA A 49 -4.66 8.88 15.75
CA ALA A 49 -5.83 8.20 15.20
C ALA A 49 -5.85 6.72 15.60
N ARG A 50 -4.71 6.03 15.52
CA ARG A 50 -4.56 4.63 15.91
C ARG A 50 -4.72 4.42 17.42
N GLU A 51 -4.13 5.26 18.25
CA GLU A 51 -4.27 5.21 19.71
C GLU A 51 -5.74 5.34 20.16
N ARG A 52 -6.54 6.11 19.42
CA ARG A 52 -7.99 6.26 19.65
C ARG A 52 -8.82 5.11 19.08
N GLY A 53 -8.21 4.05 18.58
CA GLY A 53 -8.89 2.93 17.92
C GLY A 53 -9.47 3.27 16.53
N GLY A 54 -8.97 4.34 15.91
CA GLY A 54 -9.29 4.70 14.53
C GLY A 54 -8.55 3.82 13.52
N ARG A 55 -9.01 3.84 12.28
CA ARG A 55 -8.38 3.12 11.16
C ARG A 55 -7.57 4.04 10.26
N VAL A 56 -6.42 3.57 9.80
CA VAL A 56 -5.60 4.19 8.76
C VAL A 56 -5.96 3.59 7.41
N VAL A 57 -6.52 4.42 6.54
CA VAL A 57 -6.85 4.04 5.16
C VAL A 57 -5.75 4.58 4.24
N ALA A 58 -4.88 3.71 3.74
CA ALA A 58 -3.88 4.10 2.76
C ALA A 58 -4.53 4.28 1.38
N VAL A 59 -4.23 5.42 0.74
CA VAL A 59 -4.64 5.69 -0.64
C VAL A 59 -3.43 5.47 -1.54
N GLY A 60 -3.40 4.31 -2.20
CA GLY A 60 -2.33 3.86 -3.06
C GLY A 60 -1.34 2.89 -2.39
N THR A 61 -0.81 1.98 -3.20
CA THR A 61 0.21 1.00 -2.81
C THR A 61 1.55 1.67 -2.44
N THR A 62 1.89 2.79 -3.07
CA THR A 62 3.11 3.53 -2.75
C THR A 62 3.02 4.19 -1.38
N THR A 63 1.85 4.78 -1.05
CA THR A 63 1.53 5.28 0.30
C THR A 63 1.64 4.16 1.33
N THR A 64 1.10 2.99 1.01
CA THR A 64 1.18 1.80 1.87
C THR A 64 2.62 1.43 2.17
N ARG A 65 3.48 1.33 1.15
CA ARG A 65 4.90 1.03 1.33
C ARG A 65 5.62 2.07 2.18
N ALA A 66 5.35 3.36 1.97
CA ALA A 66 5.96 4.43 2.74
C ALA A 66 5.58 4.35 4.23
N LEU A 67 4.28 4.21 4.53
CA LEU A 67 3.81 4.08 5.91
C LEU A 67 4.37 2.84 6.61
N GLU A 68 4.34 1.69 5.94
CA GLU A 68 4.86 0.44 6.49
C GLU A 68 6.39 0.45 6.64
N SER A 69 7.11 1.22 5.82
CA SER A 69 8.56 1.44 5.96
C SER A 69 8.91 2.43 7.07
N ALA A 70 8.02 3.40 7.34
CA ALA A 70 8.19 4.40 8.40
C ALA A 70 7.76 3.88 9.78
N ALA A 71 7.12 2.70 9.84
CA ALA A 71 6.62 2.10 11.06
C ALA A 71 7.74 1.49 11.90
N THR A 72 7.71 1.75 13.20
CA THR A 72 8.46 0.97 14.20
C THR A 72 7.90 -0.45 14.31
N ASP A 73 8.58 -1.33 15.03
CA ASP A 73 8.11 -2.71 15.26
C ASP A 73 6.78 -2.74 16.04
N ASP A 74 6.54 -1.74 16.89
CA ASP A 74 5.28 -1.55 17.62
C ASP A 74 4.18 -0.85 16.79
N GLY A 75 4.48 -0.50 15.53
CA GLY A 75 3.56 0.11 14.58
C GLY A 75 3.39 1.62 14.70
N GLU A 76 4.26 2.32 15.44
CA GLU A 76 4.27 3.78 15.48
C GLU A 76 4.89 4.34 14.19
N VAL A 77 4.23 5.31 13.56
CA VAL A 77 4.76 5.98 12.36
C VAL A 77 5.78 7.03 12.76
N THR A 78 7.00 6.92 12.24
CA THR A 78 8.06 7.91 12.42
C THR A 78 7.97 9.03 11.37
N HIS A 79 8.36 10.24 11.75
CA HIS A 79 8.45 11.38 10.84
C HIS A 79 9.85 11.49 10.20
N GLY A 80 9.96 12.31 9.15
CA GLY A 80 11.21 12.64 8.48
C GLY A 80 11.28 12.14 7.05
N LYS A 81 12.48 12.24 6.48
CA LYS A 81 12.81 11.80 5.11
C LYS A 81 13.46 10.44 5.16
N SER A 82 12.95 9.50 4.38
CA SER A 82 13.48 8.14 4.33
C SER A 82 13.22 7.50 2.96
N GLU A 83 13.49 6.21 2.87
CA GLU A 83 13.39 5.40 1.67
C GLU A 83 12.51 4.17 1.91
N ALA A 84 11.52 3.97 1.05
CA ALA A 84 10.61 2.84 1.07
C ALA A 84 11.20 1.66 0.29
N GLY A 85 12.22 1.00 0.85
CA GLY A 85 12.81 -0.22 0.28
C GLY A 85 12.03 -1.50 0.58
N LEU A 86 10.98 -1.42 1.39
CA LEU A 86 10.21 -2.58 1.83
C LEU A 86 9.49 -3.26 0.65
N THR A 87 9.77 -4.55 0.47
CA THR A 87 9.07 -5.41 -0.49
C THR A 87 8.03 -6.24 0.25
N ILE A 88 6.77 -5.80 0.14
CA ILE A 88 5.61 -6.42 0.77
C ILE A 88 5.16 -7.64 -0.05
N ARG A 89 5.08 -8.80 0.60
CA ARG A 89 4.74 -10.11 0.01
C ARG A 89 3.75 -10.86 0.90
N PRO A 90 3.03 -11.87 0.39
CA PRO A 90 2.15 -12.71 1.20
C PRO A 90 2.85 -13.22 2.47
N GLY A 91 2.16 -13.11 3.61
CA GLY A 91 2.73 -13.40 4.93
C GLY A 91 3.28 -12.16 5.66
N TYR A 92 3.38 -11.00 5.01
CA TYR A 92 3.71 -9.74 5.67
C TYR A 92 2.62 -9.32 6.68
N HIS A 93 3.05 -8.88 7.87
CA HIS A 93 2.16 -8.33 8.88
C HIS A 93 2.12 -6.80 8.75
N PHE A 94 0.97 -6.27 8.33
CA PHE A 94 0.76 -4.82 8.22
C PHE A 94 0.64 -4.21 9.61
N ARG A 95 1.51 -3.23 9.89
CA ARG A 95 1.63 -2.61 11.21
C ARG A 95 0.81 -1.35 11.34
N VAL A 96 0.62 -0.62 10.24
CA VAL A 96 0.00 0.71 10.24
C VAL A 96 -1.29 0.72 9.45
N VAL A 97 -1.30 0.12 8.26
CA VAL A 97 -2.40 0.25 7.31
C VAL A 97 -3.51 -0.75 7.60
N ASP A 98 -4.71 -0.27 7.90
CA ASP A 98 -5.89 -1.09 8.19
C ASP A 98 -6.78 -1.31 6.97
N ALA A 99 -6.74 -0.38 6.01
CA ALA A 99 -7.50 -0.46 4.77
C ALA A 99 -6.70 0.14 3.61
N LEU A 100 -6.92 -0.39 2.40
CA LEU A 100 -6.22 0.02 1.18
C LEU A 100 -7.23 0.40 0.09
N LEU A 101 -7.13 1.65 -0.38
CA LEU A 101 -7.74 2.10 -1.62
C LEU A 101 -6.70 2.08 -2.73
N THR A 102 -6.91 1.29 -3.78
CA THR A 102 -5.95 1.15 -4.90
C THR A 102 -6.66 0.85 -6.22
N ASN A 103 -5.92 0.87 -7.33
CA ASN A 103 -6.44 0.48 -8.64
C ASN A 103 -6.41 -1.04 -8.84
N PHE A 104 -7.03 -1.52 -9.91
CA PHE A 104 -6.77 -2.88 -10.41
C PHE A 104 -5.45 -2.92 -11.18
N HIS A 105 -4.48 -3.66 -10.65
CA HIS A 105 -3.13 -3.80 -11.22
C HIS A 105 -3.04 -4.91 -12.27
N LEU A 106 -2.00 -4.87 -13.12
CA LEU A 106 -1.79 -5.91 -14.14
C LEU A 106 -1.38 -7.26 -13.51
N PRO A 107 -1.66 -8.39 -14.18
CA PRO A 107 -1.10 -9.69 -13.80
C PRO A 107 0.42 -9.63 -13.68
N GLN A 108 0.99 -10.43 -12.77
CA GLN A 108 2.44 -10.52 -12.55
C GLN A 108 3.12 -9.17 -12.24
N SER A 109 2.41 -8.26 -11.56
CA SER A 109 2.98 -6.99 -11.09
C SER A 109 3.28 -7.01 -9.59
N SER A 110 4.30 -6.25 -9.17
CA SER A 110 4.66 -6.06 -7.76
C SER A 110 3.50 -5.50 -6.95
N LEU A 111 2.69 -4.66 -7.58
CA LEU A 111 1.51 -4.06 -6.96
C LEU A 111 0.42 -5.11 -6.68
N LEU A 112 0.21 -6.06 -7.58
CA LEU A 112 -0.70 -7.19 -7.34
C LEU A 112 -0.18 -8.11 -6.21
N ILE A 113 1.14 -8.29 -6.10
CA ILE A 113 1.76 -9.03 -4.99
C ILE A 113 1.47 -8.34 -3.65
N LEU A 114 1.67 -7.02 -3.56
CA LEU A 114 1.35 -6.24 -2.35
C LEU A 114 -0.14 -6.35 -1.99
N VAL A 115 -1.02 -6.18 -2.97
CA VAL A 115 -2.47 -6.31 -2.75
C VAL A 115 -2.85 -7.72 -2.29
N SER A 116 -2.21 -8.75 -2.83
CA SER A 116 -2.38 -10.15 -2.40
C SER A 116 -1.86 -10.39 -0.99
N ALA A 117 -0.79 -9.69 -0.59
CA ALA A 117 -0.31 -9.73 0.79
C ALA A 117 -1.31 -9.11 1.77
N PHE A 118 -1.97 -8.02 1.35
CA PHE A 118 -2.93 -7.30 2.18
C PHE A 118 -4.24 -8.07 2.38
N ALA A 119 -4.83 -8.60 1.30
CA ALA A 119 -6.18 -9.17 1.33
C ALA A 119 -6.22 -10.70 1.17
N GLY A 120 -5.06 -11.35 1.00
CA GLY A 120 -4.95 -12.77 0.72
C GLY A 120 -5.10 -13.10 -0.77
N THR A 121 -4.18 -13.91 -1.30
CA THR A 121 -4.08 -14.22 -2.73
C THR A 121 -5.37 -14.80 -3.31
N LYS A 122 -6.00 -15.76 -2.63
CA LYS A 122 -7.22 -16.40 -3.15
C LYS A 122 -8.35 -15.38 -3.33
N PHE A 123 -8.58 -14.55 -2.32
CA PHE A 123 -9.63 -13.54 -2.32
C PHE A 123 -9.38 -12.48 -3.42
N VAL A 124 -8.15 -11.99 -3.54
CA VAL A 124 -7.78 -11.02 -4.59
C VAL A 124 -8.00 -11.61 -5.98
N LEU A 125 -7.59 -12.86 -6.24
CA LEU A 125 -7.79 -13.49 -7.55
C LEU A 125 -9.27 -13.71 -7.86
N GLU A 126 -10.10 -14.03 -6.88
CA GLU A 126 -11.56 -14.11 -7.05
C GLU A 126 -12.18 -12.75 -7.39
N ALA A 127 -11.80 -11.70 -6.66
CA ALA A 127 -12.24 -10.32 -6.94
C ALA A 127 -11.83 -9.86 -8.35
N TYR A 128 -10.62 -10.22 -8.80
CA TYR A 128 -10.14 -9.91 -10.14
C TYR A 128 -10.91 -10.64 -11.24
N ARG A 129 -11.26 -11.93 -11.03
CA ARG A 129 -12.10 -12.66 -12.00
C ARG A 129 -13.48 -12.01 -12.14
N HIS A 130 -14.06 -11.57 -11.03
CA HIS A 130 -15.32 -10.82 -11.04
C HIS A 130 -15.16 -9.47 -11.76
N ALA A 131 -14.12 -8.70 -11.47
CA ALA A 131 -13.85 -7.43 -12.14
C ALA A 131 -13.72 -7.59 -13.66
N VAL A 132 -13.09 -8.67 -14.13
CA VAL A 132 -13.02 -9.02 -15.56
C VAL A 132 -14.40 -9.38 -16.12
N SER A 133 -15.20 -10.21 -15.43
CA SER A 133 -16.54 -10.61 -15.92
C SER A 133 -17.47 -9.41 -16.04
N GLU A 134 -17.41 -8.50 -15.08
CA GLU A 134 -18.21 -7.27 -15.03
C GLU A 134 -17.60 -6.11 -15.84
N ARG A 135 -16.51 -6.35 -16.58
CA ARG A 135 -15.86 -5.37 -17.47
C ARG A 135 -15.43 -4.08 -16.75
N TYR A 136 -14.91 -4.21 -15.54
CA TYR A 136 -14.22 -3.11 -14.86
C TYR A 136 -13.04 -2.64 -15.72
N ARG A 137 -12.72 -1.36 -15.60
CA ARG A 137 -11.57 -0.75 -16.25
C ARG A 137 -10.35 -0.94 -15.34
N PHE A 138 -9.26 -1.46 -15.90
CA PHE A 138 -8.04 -1.74 -15.13
C PHE A 138 -7.01 -0.62 -15.29
N TYR A 139 -5.94 -0.70 -14.51
CA TYR A 139 -4.73 0.13 -14.61
C TYR A 139 -4.91 1.59 -14.14
N SER A 140 -4.01 2.48 -14.55
CA SER A 140 -3.83 3.81 -13.96
C SER A 140 -5.06 4.72 -14.02
N TYR A 141 -5.89 4.58 -15.06
CA TYR A 141 -7.10 5.40 -15.28
C TYR A 141 -8.40 4.59 -15.18
N GLY A 142 -8.30 3.38 -14.63
CA GLY A 142 -9.42 2.47 -14.48
C GLY A 142 -10.27 2.76 -13.25
N ASP A 143 -10.99 1.74 -12.83
CA ASP A 143 -11.75 1.71 -11.59
C ASP A 143 -10.82 1.40 -10.39
N CYS A 144 -11.35 1.62 -9.19
CA CYS A 144 -10.63 1.40 -7.93
C CYS A 144 -11.25 0.25 -7.11
N MET A 145 -10.46 -0.27 -6.20
CA MET A 145 -10.80 -1.28 -5.21
C MET A 145 -10.49 -0.72 -3.82
N LEU A 146 -11.45 -0.88 -2.91
CA LEU A 146 -11.27 -0.63 -1.48
C LEU A 146 -11.26 -1.97 -0.74
N ILE A 147 -10.21 -2.23 0.02
CA ILE A 147 -10.08 -3.39 0.91
C ILE A 147 -10.05 -2.86 2.34
N ALA A 148 -10.93 -3.35 3.22
CA ALA A 148 -11.13 -2.79 4.56
C ALA A 148 -11.63 -3.82 5.58
#